data_AF-A0AAU2VJI1-F1
#
_entry.id   AF-A0AAU2VJI1-F1
#
_cell.length_a   1.000
_cell.length_b   1.000
_cell.length_c   1.000
_cell.angle_alpha   90.00
_cell.angle_beta   90.00
_cell.angle_gamma   90.00
#
_symmetry.space_group_name_H-M   'P 1'
#
loop_
_entity.id
_entity.type
_entity.pdbx_description
1 polymer ?
#
loop_
_entity_poly.entity_id
_entity_poly.type
_entity_poly.pdbx_seq_one_letter_code
_entity_poly.pdbx_strand_id
1 'polypeptide(L)'
;MTLSRTVRRTVLTAALLSVSALTVSSSAVAEPAARAAAPAAAQAAPLPPACQEALLETLDKFPVVDFTVPDKAKNTMLGEVLGLSEADQAAFTEAGCAAWNTWATNNGQAVAADLDTRYRNAAAPACNKFAKASIGSIKKFAPNVPAATRDLEALAKKVWKSSMEKLAADATNADCRTAYNGVKGGW
;
A
#
# COMPACT_ATOMS: atom_id res chain seq x y z
N MET A 1 22.94 -24.71 -2.23
CA MET A 1 21.88 -24.06 -1.41
C MET A 1 21.20 -22.98 -2.25
N THR A 2 20.38 -23.38 -3.23
CA THR A 2 19.93 -22.44 -4.29
C THR A 2 18.52 -22.77 -4.81
N LEU A 3 17.70 -23.45 -4.01
CA LEU A 3 16.33 -23.81 -4.36
C LEU A 3 15.27 -23.20 -3.42
N SER A 4 15.68 -22.57 -2.32
CA SER A 4 14.73 -22.07 -1.30
C SER A 4 14.21 -20.64 -1.53
N ARG A 5 14.79 -19.87 -2.47
CA ARG A 5 14.33 -18.49 -2.74
C ARG A 5 13.20 -18.42 -3.76
N THR A 6 13.15 -19.36 -4.71
CA THR A 6 12.13 -19.37 -5.77
C THR A 6 10.76 -19.80 -5.23
N VAL A 7 10.73 -20.73 -4.26
CA VAL A 7 9.48 -21.24 -3.68
C VAL A 7 8.77 -20.22 -2.78
N ARG A 8 9.50 -19.28 -2.17
CA ARG A 8 8.92 -18.22 -1.31
C ARG A 8 8.21 -17.11 -2.10
N ARG A 9 8.53 -16.93 -3.38
CA ARG A 9 7.88 -15.91 -4.24
C ARG A 9 6.51 -16.36 -4.77
N THR A 10 6.24 -17.66 -4.84
CA THR A 10 4.97 -18.22 -5.34
C THR A 10 3.85 -18.34 -4.31
N VAL A 11 4.14 -18.18 -3.01
CA VAL A 11 3.11 -18.33 -1.96
C VAL A 11 2.41 -17.00 -1.64
N LEU A 12 3.06 -15.84 -1.87
CA LEU A 12 2.43 -14.54 -1.59
C LEU A 12 1.48 -14.06 -2.69
N THR A 13 1.63 -14.53 -3.92
CA THR A 13 0.74 -14.19 -5.05
C THR A 13 -0.60 -14.95 -5.01
N ALA A 14 -0.67 -16.09 -4.32
CA ALA A 14 -1.93 -16.82 -4.15
C ALA A 14 -2.88 -16.18 -3.11
N ALA A 15 -2.33 -15.42 -2.14
CA ALA A 15 -3.12 -14.79 -1.09
C ALA A 15 -3.87 -13.52 -1.55
N LEU A 16 -3.45 -12.90 -2.66
CA LEU A 16 -4.12 -11.72 -3.24
C LEU A 16 -5.09 -12.07 -4.37
N LEU A 17 -5.14 -13.33 -4.81
CA LEU A 17 -6.04 -13.81 -5.88
C LEU A 17 -7.26 -14.60 -5.37
N SER A 18 -7.40 -14.78 -4.06
CA SER A 18 -8.45 -15.65 -3.48
C SER A 18 -9.79 -14.95 -3.19
N VAL A 19 -10.00 -13.70 -3.62
CA VAL A 19 -11.28 -12.97 -3.44
C VAL A 19 -12.07 -12.81 -4.74
N SER A 20 -11.55 -13.25 -5.89
CA SER A 20 -12.24 -13.09 -7.19
C SER A 20 -12.73 -14.40 -7.82
N ALA A 21 -12.68 -15.54 -7.11
CA ALA A 21 -13.03 -16.86 -7.66
C ALA A 21 -14.18 -17.58 -6.93
N LEU A 22 -15.12 -16.86 -6.31
CA LEU A 22 -16.30 -17.45 -5.67
C LEU A 22 -17.62 -16.99 -6.29
N THR A 23 -17.72 -16.86 -7.61
CA THR A 23 -19.03 -16.79 -8.29
C THR A 23 -18.96 -17.20 -9.76
N VAL A 24 -18.91 -18.50 -10.09
CA VAL A 24 -19.54 -19.07 -11.31
C VAL A 24 -19.95 -20.53 -11.07
N SER A 25 -21.28 -20.72 -10.90
CA SER A 25 -22.13 -21.82 -11.38
C SER A 25 -22.14 -23.24 -10.78
N SER A 26 -23.18 -23.44 -9.97
CA SER A 26 -24.11 -24.57 -9.82
C SER A 26 -24.08 -25.76 -10.79
N SER A 27 -24.28 -26.98 -10.23
CA SER A 27 -25.36 -27.95 -10.53
C SER A 27 -25.11 -29.22 -9.68
N ALA A 28 -26.06 -29.90 -9.02
CA ALA A 28 -27.50 -30.04 -9.16
C ALA A 28 -28.11 -30.57 -7.83
N VAL A 29 -29.31 -30.10 -7.45
CA VAL A 29 -30.54 -30.91 -7.23
C VAL A 29 -31.71 -30.03 -6.73
N ALA A 30 -32.84 -30.12 -7.45
CA ALA A 30 -34.25 -29.90 -7.09
C ALA A 30 -34.79 -28.52 -6.62
N GLU A 31 -35.83 -28.04 -7.34
CA GLU A 31 -36.77 -26.93 -7.08
C GLU A 31 -37.77 -27.17 -5.92
N PRO A 32 -38.68 -26.22 -5.55
CA PRO A 32 -38.55 -24.75 -5.52
C PRO A 32 -39.09 -24.15 -4.19
N ALA A 33 -38.49 -23.07 -3.66
CA ALA A 33 -39.20 -22.17 -2.73
C ALA A 33 -38.48 -20.82 -2.64
N ALA A 34 -39.22 -19.76 -3.01
CA ALA A 34 -39.04 -18.35 -2.69
C ALA A 34 -37.69 -17.97 -2.05
N ARG A 35 -36.69 -17.64 -2.88
CA ARG A 35 -35.47 -16.99 -2.41
C ARG A 35 -35.53 -15.52 -2.81
N ALA A 36 -35.82 -14.68 -1.80
CA ALA A 36 -35.63 -13.25 -1.87
C ALA A 36 -34.28 -12.97 -2.54
N ALA A 37 -34.30 -12.16 -3.59
CA ALA A 37 -33.10 -11.67 -4.24
C ALA A 37 -32.27 -10.95 -3.18
N ALA A 38 -31.21 -11.62 -2.71
CA ALA A 38 -30.17 -10.94 -1.95
C ALA A 38 -29.68 -9.77 -2.81
N PRO A 39 -29.54 -8.55 -2.26
CA PRO A 39 -28.99 -7.44 -3.03
C PRO A 39 -27.64 -7.91 -3.56
N ALA A 40 -27.46 -7.80 -4.89
CA ALA A 40 -26.19 -8.09 -5.53
C ALA A 40 -25.12 -7.32 -4.75
N ALA A 41 -24.20 -8.06 -4.12
CA ALA A 41 -23.03 -7.45 -3.52
C ALA A 41 -22.37 -6.65 -4.63
N ALA A 42 -22.32 -5.32 -4.47
CA ALA A 42 -21.62 -4.45 -5.40
C ALA A 42 -20.19 -5.01 -5.52
N GLN A 43 -19.90 -5.67 -6.64
CA GLN A 43 -18.54 -6.11 -6.91
C GLN A 43 -17.72 -4.83 -7.05
N ALA A 44 -16.76 -4.63 -6.15
CA ALA A 44 -15.78 -3.56 -6.29
C ALA A 44 -15.22 -3.64 -7.71
N ALA A 45 -15.35 -2.54 -8.47
CA ALA A 45 -14.88 -2.51 -9.84
C ALA A 45 -13.41 -2.95 -9.88
N PRO A 46 -13.02 -3.81 -10.83
CA PRO A 46 -11.63 -4.24 -10.93
C PRO A 46 -10.73 -3.01 -11.08
N LEU A 47 -9.60 -3.00 -10.36
CA LEU A 47 -8.61 -1.93 -10.46
C LEU A 47 -8.17 -1.75 -11.92
N PRO A 48 -8.01 -0.51 -12.42
CA PRO A 48 -7.49 -0.28 -13.75
C PRO A 48 -6.10 -0.91 -13.97
N PRO A 49 -5.76 -1.35 -15.19
CA PRO A 49 -4.48 -2.00 -15.49
C PRO A 49 -3.25 -1.24 -14.96
N ALA A 50 -3.18 0.08 -15.13
CA ALA A 50 -2.05 0.86 -14.63
C ALA A 50 -1.94 0.82 -13.10
N CYS A 51 -3.07 0.72 -12.39
CA CYS A 51 -3.08 0.59 -10.93
C CYS A 51 -2.60 -0.80 -10.49
N GLN A 52 -2.93 -1.85 -11.25
CA GLN A 52 -2.42 -3.19 -10.99
C GLN A 52 -0.89 -3.25 -11.19
N GLU A 53 -0.40 -2.67 -12.29
CA GLU A 53 1.05 -2.52 -12.55
C GLU A 53 1.75 -1.76 -11.43
N ALA A 54 1.16 -0.64 -10.97
CA ALA A 54 1.70 0.14 -9.86
C ALA A 54 1.91 -0.73 -8.61
N LEU A 55 0.94 -1.57 -8.26
CA LEU A 55 1.02 -2.46 -7.10
C LEU A 55 2.04 -3.59 -7.28
N LEU A 56 2.05 -4.23 -8.45
CA LEU A 56 2.88 -5.41 -8.72
C LEU A 56 4.36 -5.06 -8.88
N GLU A 57 4.66 -3.90 -9.46
CA GLU A 57 6.02 -3.49 -9.81
C GLU A 57 6.60 -2.44 -8.84
N THR A 58 5.90 -2.12 -7.75
CA THR A 58 6.37 -1.10 -6.79
C THR A 58 7.81 -1.38 -6.34
N LEU A 59 8.17 -2.62 -6.01
CA LEU A 59 9.52 -2.93 -5.54
C LEU A 59 10.57 -2.90 -6.65
N ASP A 60 10.17 -3.14 -7.90
CA ASP A 60 11.07 -3.03 -9.05
C ASP A 60 11.33 -1.54 -9.38
N LYS A 61 10.30 -0.69 -9.23
CA LYS A 61 10.40 0.77 -9.39
C LYS A 61 11.17 1.43 -8.24
N PHE A 62 11.07 0.92 -7.02
CA PHE A 62 11.76 1.45 -5.83
C PHE A 62 12.70 0.40 -5.21
N PRO A 63 13.88 0.15 -5.82
CA PRO A 63 14.78 -0.93 -5.41
C PRO A 63 15.60 -0.57 -4.16
N VAL A 64 14.94 -0.50 -3.00
CA VAL A 64 15.57 -0.25 -1.70
C VAL A 64 16.44 -1.43 -1.25
N VAL A 65 17.53 -1.13 -0.55
CA VAL A 65 18.48 -2.13 -0.03
C VAL A 65 18.39 -2.25 1.49
N ASP A 66 18.32 -1.12 2.19
CA ASP A 66 18.39 -1.06 3.66
C ASP A 66 17.08 -0.61 4.29
N PHE A 67 16.29 0.20 3.59
CA PHE A 67 15.00 0.67 4.06
C PHE A 67 14.07 -0.53 4.29
N THR A 68 13.59 -0.64 5.52
CA THR A 68 12.63 -1.68 5.90
C THR A 68 11.40 -1.06 6.54
N VAL A 69 10.25 -1.66 6.20
CA VAL A 69 8.97 -1.34 6.83
C VAL A 69 8.74 -2.36 7.95
N PRO A 70 8.62 -1.93 9.22
CA PRO A 70 8.28 -2.84 10.32
C PRO A 70 6.95 -3.56 10.05
N ASP A 71 6.85 -4.84 10.38
CA ASP A 71 5.65 -5.65 10.07
C ASP A 71 4.36 -5.04 10.63
N LYS A 72 4.41 -4.47 11.83
CA LYS A 72 3.26 -3.76 12.41
C LYS A 72 2.84 -2.57 11.53
N ALA A 73 3.79 -1.76 11.07
CA ALA A 73 3.50 -0.63 10.18
C ALA A 73 2.93 -1.10 8.84
N LYS A 74 3.52 -2.14 8.24
CA LYS A 74 3.05 -2.78 7.00
C LYS A 74 1.60 -3.25 7.13
N ASN A 75 1.29 -3.99 8.20
CA ASN A 75 -0.03 -4.56 8.42
C ASN A 75 -1.07 -3.48 8.75
N THR A 76 -0.70 -2.44 9.51
CA THR A 76 -1.60 -1.30 9.75
C THR A 76 -1.91 -0.56 8.45
N MET A 77 -0.90 -0.25 7.62
CA MET A 77 -1.11 0.41 6.34
C MET A 77 -1.93 -0.44 5.37
N LEU A 78 -1.69 -1.75 5.32
CA LEU A 78 -2.51 -2.67 4.53
C LEU A 78 -3.96 -2.68 5.03
N GLY A 79 -4.18 -2.67 6.35
CA GLY A 79 -5.51 -2.57 6.93
C GLY A 79 -6.23 -1.28 6.55
N GLU A 80 -5.54 -0.14 6.51
CA GLU A 80 -6.12 1.12 6.01
C GLU A 80 -6.52 1.04 4.54
N VAL A 81 -5.66 0.45 3.69
CA VAL A 81 -5.94 0.30 2.25
C VAL A 81 -7.11 -0.66 2.01
N LEU A 82 -7.18 -1.76 2.75
CA LEU A 82 -8.29 -2.73 2.66
C LEU A 82 -9.60 -2.16 3.23
N GLY A 83 -9.51 -1.16 4.11
CA GLY A 83 -10.66 -0.46 4.70
C GLY A 83 -11.14 0.76 3.91
N LEU A 84 -10.61 1.00 2.71
CA LEU A 84 -11.02 2.14 1.88
C LEU A 84 -12.47 2.00 1.42
N SER A 85 -13.21 3.10 1.52
CA SER A 85 -14.59 3.19 1.01
C SER A 85 -14.61 3.12 -0.52
N GLU A 86 -15.76 2.81 -1.12
CA GLU A 86 -15.94 2.87 -2.58
C GLU A 86 -15.60 4.26 -3.15
N ALA A 87 -15.92 5.33 -2.41
CA ALA A 87 -15.58 6.69 -2.78
C ALA A 87 -14.06 6.95 -2.75
N ASP A 88 -13.34 6.37 -1.79
CA ASP A 88 -11.88 6.43 -1.75
C ASP A 88 -11.26 5.62 -2.89
N GLN A 89 -11.84 4.46 -3.21
CA GLN A 89 -11.38 3.61 -4.31
C GLN A 89 -11.53 4.29 -5.68
N ALA A 90 -12.45 5.25 -5.83
CA ALA A 90 -12.57 6.03 -7.05
C ALA A 90 -11.31 6.86 -7.40
N ALA A 91 -10.41 7.09 -6.44
CA ALA A 91 -9.12 7.75 -6.71
C ALA A 91 -8.17 6.87 -7.56
N PHE A 92 -8.38 5.55 -7.62
CA PHE A 92 -7.60 4.63 -8.45
C PHE A 92 -8.05 4.70 -9.91
N THR A 93 -7.71 5.81 -10.58
CA THR A 93 -7.98 6.02 -12.00
C THR A 93 -6.82 5.54 -12.87
N GLU A 94 -7.12 5.10 -14.08
CA GLU A 94 -6.10 4.69 -15.06
C GLU A 94 -5.07 5.81 -15.31
N ALA A 95 -5.55 7.04 -15.54
CA ALA A 95 -4.68 8.19 -15.79
C ALA A 95 -3.79 8.53 -14.59
N GLY A 96 -4.34 8.49 -13.37
CA GLY A 96 -3.57 8.74 -12.15
C GLY A 96 -2.49 7.69 -11.91
N CYS A 97 -2.84 6.41 -12.06
CA CYS A 97 -1.89 5.31 -11.89
C CYS A 97 -0.83 5.26 -12.99
N ALA A 98 -1.18 5.56 -14.24
CA ALA A 98 -0.21 5.63 -15.34
C ALA A 98 0.80 6.78 -15.16
N ALA A 99 0.31 7.94 -14.70
CA ALA A 99 1.17 9.07 -14.36
C ALA A 99 2.11 8.74 -13.18
N TRP A 100 1.59 8.03 -12.16
CA TRP A 100 2.40 7.52 -11.07
C TRP A 100 3.46 6.52 -11.55
N ASN A 101 3.10 5.54 -12.38
CA ASN A 101 4.05 4.56 -12.93
C ASN A 101 5.17 5.23 -13.71
N THR A 102 4.83 6.18 -14.58
CA THR A 102 5.82 6.95 -15.35
C THR A 102 6.78 7.70 -14.43
N TRP A 103 6.25 8.39 -13.42
CA TRP A 103 7.06 9.12 -12.46
C TRP A 103 7.94 8.17 -11.63
N ALA A 104 7.39 7.06 -11.15
CA ALA A 104 8.09 6.05 -10.36
C ALA A 104 9.23 5.40 -11.14
N THR A 105 9.02 5.08 -12.42
CA THR A 105 10.09 4.58 -13.30
C THR A 105 11.24 5.59 -13.43
N ASN A 106 10.92 6.87 -13.59
CA ASN A 106 11.94 7.91 -13.80
C ASN A 106 12.68 8.33 -12.52
N ASN A 107 12.05 8.19 -11.35
CA ASN A 107 12.56 8.76 -10.09
C ASN A 107 12.84 7.70 -9.01
N GLY A 108 12.35 6.48 -9.19
CA GLY A 108 12.27 5.49 -8.13
C GLY A 108 13.64 5.04 -7.60
N GLN A 109 14.67 4.99 -8.45
CA GLN A 109 16.04 4.75 -8.00
C GLN A 109 16.55 5.88 -7.07
N ALA A 110 16.27 7.14 -7.39
CA ALA A 110 16.68 8.28 -6.56
C ALA A 110 15.91 8.30 -5.23
N VAL A 111 14.62 7.95 -5.27
CA VAL A 111 13.78 7.81 -4.07
C VAL A 111 14.30 6.67 -3.18
N ALA A 112 14.61 5.51 -3.75
CA ALA A 112 15.14 4.37 -3.02
C ALA A 112 16.49 4.70 -2.35
N ALA A 113 17.42 5.33 -3.07
CA ALA A 113 18.70 5.75 -2.52
C ALA A 113 18.55 6.77 -1.37
N ASP A 114 17.59 7.70 -1.48
CA ASP A 114 17.28 8.67 -0.42
C ASP A 114 16.67 7.98 0.81
N LEU A 115 15.72 7.05 0.60
CA LEU A 115 15.13 6.22 1.65
C LEU A 115 16.21 5.44 2.41
N ASP A 116 17.07 4.72 1.70
CA ASP A 116 18.14 3.93 2.30
C ASP A 116 19.12 4.80 3.09
N THR A 117 19.52 5.95 2.52
CA THR A 117 20.43 6.88 3.18
C THR A 117 19.83 7.43 4.47
N ARG A 118 18.58 7.89 4.43
CA ARG A 118 17.89 8.37 5.64
C ARG A 118 17.67 7.26 6.65
N TYR A 119 17.33 6.07 6.17
CA TYR A 119 17.10 4.91 7.03
C TYR A 119 18.39 4.56 7.78
N ARG A 120 19.53 4.43 7.10
CA ARG A 120 20.83 4.16 7.76
C ARG A 120 21.19 5.22 8.81
N ASN A 121 20.91 6.49 8.52
CA ASN A 121 21.28 7.62 9.38
C ASN A 121 20.28 7.90 10.52
N ALA A 122 19.08 7.32 10.47
CA ALA A 122 18.08 7.50 11.51
C ALA A 122 18.40 6.64 12.74
N ALA A 123 18.17 7.22 13.92
CA ALA A 123 18.36 6.52 15.19
C ALA A 123 17.40 5.31 15.30
N ALA A 124 17.90 4.25 15.93
CA ALA A 124 17.07 3.13 16.39
C ALA A 124 15.95 3.65 17.33
N PRO A 125 14.84 2.90 17.51
CA PRO A 125 14.53 1.59 16.92
C PRO A 125 13.93 1.66 15.49
N ALA A 126 13.71 0.50 14.86
CA ALA A 126 13.28 0.39 13.46
C ALA A 126 12.03 1.21 13.10
N CYS A 127 11.09 1.40 14.05
CA CYS A 127 9.91 2.27 13.87
C CYS A 127 10.29 3.74 13.63
N ASN A 128 11.28 4.26 14.37
CA ASN A 128 11.76 5.63 14.21
C ASN A 128 12.52 5.76 12.90
N LYS A 129 13.35 4.77 12.56
CA LYS A 129 14.05 4.72 11.26
C LYS A 129 13.07 4.78 10.10
N PHE A 130 12.05 3.93 10.12
CA PHE A 130 10.96 3.93 9.15
C PHE A 130 10.25 5.29 9.08
N ALA A 131 9.72 5.77 10.21
CA ALA A 131 8.95 7.01 10.26
C ALA A 131 9.74 8.22 9.73
N LYS A 132 11.00 8.38 10.16
CA LYS A 132 11.87 9.49 9.76
C LYS A 132 12.33 9.39 8.32
N ALA A 133 12.71 8.20 7.87
CA ALA A 133 13.16 7.99 6.49
C ALA A 133 12.03 8.21 5.49
N SER A 134 10.85 7.63 5.75
CA SER A 134 9.67 7.79 4.91
C SER A 134 9.25 9.25 4.81
N ILE A 135 9.02 9.95 5.92
CA ILE A 135 8.56 11.34 5.84
C ILE A 135 9.59 12.27 5.21
N GLY A 136 10.88 12.03 5.45
CA GLY A 136 11.96 12.80 4.84
C GLY A 136 11.98 12.66 3.32
N SER A 137 11.82 11.43 2.83
CA SER A 137 11.80 11.15 1.39
C SER A 137 10.52 11.68 0.75
N ILE A 138 9.37 11.47 1.39
CA ILE A 138 8.08 12.01 0.95
C ILE A 138 8.17 13.54 0.78
N LYS A 139 8.66 14.27 1.78
CA LYS A 139 8.82 15.73 1.68
C LYS A 139 9.72 16.18 0.54
N LYS A 140 10.77 15.40 0.24
CA LYS A 140 11.72 15.71 -0.83
C LYS A 140 11.12 15.49 -2.22
N PHE A 141 10.36 14.43 -2.41
CA PHE A 141 9.92 14.00 -3.75
C PHE A 141 8.46 14.29 -4.08
N ALA A 142 7.56 14.37 -3.08
CA ALA A 142 6.13 14.66 -3.29
C ALA A 142 5.85 15.94 -4.10
N PRO A 143 6.61 17.06 -3.93
CA PRO A 143 6.40 18.26 -4.74
C PRO A 143 6.60 18.05 -6.25
N ASN A 144 7.37 17.03 -6.64
CA ASN A 144 7.69 16.73 -8.04
C ASN A 144 6.83 15.63 -8.65
N VAL A 145 5.90 15.06 -7.87
CA VAL A 145 4.95 14.06 -8.39
C VAL A 145 3.97 14.78 -9.35
N PRO A 146 3.50 14.15 -10.44
CA PRO A 146 2.63 14.83 -11.41
C PRO A 146 1.28 15.28 -10.83
N ALA A 147 0.68 16.31 -11.41
CA ALA A 147 -0.65 16.79 -11.00
C ALA A 147 -1.76 15.74 -11.25
N ALA A 148 -1.61 14.91 -12.28
CA ALA A 148 -2.55 13.82 -12.58
C ALA A 148 -2.70 12.79 -11.43
N THR A 149 -1.78 12.76 -10.47
CA THR A 149 -1.85 11.85 -9.31
C THR A 149 -2.45 12.51 -8.05
N ARG A 150 -2.98 13.74 -8.11
CA ARG A 150 -3.38 14.47 -6.90
C ARG A 150 -4.41 13.72 -6.05
N ASP A 151 -5.40 13.08 -6.67
CA ASP A 151 -6.42 12.31 -5.95
C ASP A 151 -5.80 11.07 -5.27
N LEU A 152 -4.89 10.37 -5.96
CA LEU A 152 -4.09 9.29 -5.37
C LEU A 152 -3.21 9.78 -4.22
N GLU A 153 -2.61 10.97 -4.35
CA GLU A 153 -1.80 11.57 -3.28
C GLU A 153 -2.68 11.91 -2.06
N ALA A 154 -3.87 12.47 -2.27
CA ALA A 154 -4.80 12.77 -1.19
C ALA A 154 -5.22 11.50 -0.44
N LEU A 155 -5.52 10.42 -1.18
CA LEU A 155 -5.81 9.11 -0.61
C LEU A 155 -4.61 8.56 0.18
N ALA A 156 -3.41 8.62 -0.39
CA ALA A 156 -2.20 8.14 0.26
C ALA A 156 -1.87 8.93 1.55
N LYS A 157 -2.11 10.25 1.55
CA LYS A 157 -2.01 11.11 2.76
C LYS A 157 -3.00 10.69 3.84
N LYS A 158 -4.24 10.39 3.46
CA LYS A 158 -5.27 9.89 4.39
C LYS A 158 -4.84 8.56 5.02
N VAL A 159 -4.39 7.61 4.21
CA VAL A 159 -3.85 6.32 4.68
C VAL A 159 -2.64 6.52 5.59
N TRP A 160 -1.70 7.38 5.20
CA TRP A 160 -0.51 7.70 6.01
C TRP A 160 -0.90 8.24 7.38
N LYS A 161 -1.72 9.30 7.42
CA LYS A 161 -2.14 9.95 8.66
C LYS A 161 -2.84 8.96 9.59
N SER A 162 -3.83 8.22 9.08
CA SER A 162 -4.58 7.22 9.84
C SER A 162 -3.66 6.12 10.36
N SER A 163 -2.77 5.60 9.51
CA SER A 163 -1.80 4.57 9.91
C SER A 163 -0.87 5.05 11.02
N MET A 164 -0.29 6.24 10.88
CA MET A 164 0.62 6.79 11.89
C MET A 164 -0.09 7.06 13.21
N GLU A 165 -1.36 7.48 13.16
CA GLU A 165 -2.19 7.68 14.35
C GLU A 165 -2.44 6.36 15.09
N LYS A 166 -2.86 5.30 14.38
CA LYS A 166 -3.05 3.96 14.97
C LYS A 166 -1.75 3.38 15.50
N LEU A 167 -0.66 3.50 14.73
CA LEU A 167 0.66 3.03 15.15
C LEU A 167 1.15 3.77 16.41
N ALA A 168 0.88 5.07 16.53
CA ALA A 168 1.21 5.84 17.72
C ALA A 168 0.38 5.40 18.94
N ALA A 169 -0.91 5.17 18.75
CA ALA A 169 -1.81 4.69 19.81
C ALA A 169 -1.38 3.31 20.34
N ASP A 170 -1.02 2.39 19.43
CA ASP A 170 -0.65 1.03 19.79
C ASP A 170 0.84 0.86 20.13
N ALA A 171 1.63 1.93 20.10
CA ALA A 171 3.06 1.87 20.39
C ALA A 171 3.32 1.84 21.90
N THR A 172 3.81 0.71 22.40
CA THR A 172 4.26 0.56 23.79
C THR A 172 5.61 1.27 24.02
N ASN A 173 6.51 1.24 23.03
CA ASN A 173 7.79 1.97 23.07
C ASN A 173 7.57 3.49 22.86
N ALA A 174 8.13 4.30 23.77
CA ALA A 174 7.96 5.75 23.76
C ALA A 174 8.60 6.46 22.56
N ASP A 175 9.75 5.98 22.08
CA ASP A 175 10.42 6.53 20.90
C ASP A 175 9.59 6.28 19.64
N CYS A 176 9.01 5.08 19.50
CA CYS A 176 8.09 4.77 18.40
C CYS A 176 6.85 5.67 18.44
N ARG A 177 6.22 5.81 19.60
CA ARG A 177 5.04 6.66 19.77
C ARG A 177 5.35 8.12 19.41
N THR A 178 6.50 8.63 19.84
CA THR A 178 6.96 9.98 19.51
C THR A 178 7.25 10.13 18.03
N ALA A 179 7.92 9.14 17.42
CA ALA A 179 8.23 9.15 16.00
C ALA A 179 6.97 9.19 15.15
N TYR A 180 6.00 8.30 15.39
CA TYR A 180 4.74 8.25 14.65
C TYR A 180 3.91 9.52 14.84
N ASN A 181 3.76 10.01 16.08
CA ASN A 181 3.07 11.27 16.34
C ASN A 181 3.73 12.47 15.64
N GLY A 182 5.06 12.48 15.56
CA GLY A 182 5.81 13.56 14.91
C GLY A 182 5.67 13.57 13.39
N VAL A 183 5.32 12.44 12.76
CA VAL A 183 5.24 12.35 11.29
C VAL A 183 3.82 12.21 10.73
N LYS A 184 2.80 11.96 11.57
CA LYS A 184 1.40 11.75 11.12
C LYS A 184 0.82 12.92 10.32
N GLY A 185 1.24 14.15 10.61
CA GLY A 185 0.86 15.37 9.87
C GLY A 185 2.00 15.97 9.06
N GLY A 186 3.06 15.19 8.79
CA GLY A 186 4.27 15.67 8.13
C GLY A 186 4.20 15.70 6.60
N TRP A 187 3.13 15.18 6.00
CA TRP A 187 2.91 15.11 4.55
C TRP A 187 1.66 15.91 4.16
#